data_AF-A0A9J6PFT7-F1
#
_entry.id   AF-A0A9J6PFT7-F1
#
_cell.length_a   1.000
_cell.length_b   1.000
_cell.length_c   1.000
_cell.angle_alpha   90.00
_cell.angle_beta   90.00
_cell.angle_gamma   90.00
#
_symmetry.space_group_name_H-M   'P 1'
#
loop_
_entity.id
_entity.type
_entity.pdbx_description
1 polymer ?
#
loop_
_entity_poly.entity_id
_entity_poly.type
_entity_poly.pdbx_seq_one_letter_code
_entity_poly.pdbx_strand_id
1 'polypeptide(L)'
;MTKRTPILSRLAVLATVALGLSGCTVVDSMQKDLQVVKQEVSALTASDFVPASAGTASPPRQAVAAQDSASSKPVRDLTIALWAGAETDGEGPLPRVREASGSGDKRQISGPYPWVHPQTGERMQVYKRINPTSRGEKLQLFAVTHGGAALGRVFDARPGQPNRSFKDDAFFPLGPWREGERRTFQTVEYLDGKPVNRTVEIRVKEVARTHKGDPDAMRYDWIMRDARGQKIYHEEFVYAPGKSLVRFRDRMG
;
A
#
# COMPACT_ATOMS: atom_id res chain seq x y z
N MET A 1 -9.49 -17.52 40.51
CA MET A 1 -9.04 -16.15 40.13
C MET A 1 -7.78 -16.29 39.29
N THR A 2 -7.98 -16.31 37.97
CA THR A 2 -7.00 -16.80 36.99
C THR A 2 -6.11 -15.64 36.54
N LYS A 3 -4.81 -15.74 36.83
CA LYS A 3 -3.77 -14.82 36.38
C LYS A 3 -3.60 -14.94 34.87
N ARG A 4 -3.79 -13.84 34.13
CA ARG A 4 -3.47 -13.75 32.69
C ARG A 4 -2.01 -13.34 32.53
N THR A 5 -1.21 -14.23 31.97
CA THR A 5 0.20 -14.03 31.58
C THR A 5 0.27 -13.11 30.35
N PRO A 6 1.20 -12.13 30.28
CA PRO A 6 1.38 -11.32 29.09
C PRO A 6 2.14 -12.11 28.01
N ILE A 7 1.61 -12.11 26.78
CA ILE A 7 2.27 -12.66 25.60
C ILE A 7 3.23 -11.59 25.07
N LEU A 8 4.48 -11.68 25.51
CA LEU A 8 5.65 -11.08 24.86
C LEU A 8 6.66 -12.20 24.63
N SER A 9 7.30 -12.16 23.45
CA SER A 9 8.51 -12.91 23.08
C SER A 9 8.31 -14.29 22.42
N ARG A 10 8.26 -14.32 21.08
CA ARG A 10 8.92 -15.34 20.25
C ARG A 10 9.33 -14.75 18.89
N LEU A 11 10.35 -13.89 18.88
CA LEU A 11 11.21 -13.72 17.71
C LEU A 11 12.67 -13.66 18.20
N ALA A 12 13.20 -14.85 18.46
CA ALA A 12 14.62 -15.08 18.55
C ALA A 12 14.88 -16.40 17.82
N VAL A 13 15.36 -16.31 16.57
CA VAL A 13 16.10 -17.41 15.95
C VAL A 13 17.36 -16.82 15.32
N LEU A 14 18.46 -17.44 15.71
CA LEU A 14 19.86 -17.06 15.58
C LEU A 14 20.36 -16.92 14.14
N ALA A 15 21.42 -16.12 14.04
CA ALA A 15 22.40 -16.16 12.96
C ALA A 15 23.34 -17.38 13.06
N THR A 16 23.76 -17.84 11.87
CA THR A 16 24.98 -18.59 11.51
C THR A 16 24.96 -20.13 11.63
N VAL A 17 24.92 -20.82 10.48
CA VAL A 17 25.95 -21.80 10.05
C VAL A 17 25.97 -21.82 8.52
N ALA A 18 27.14 -21.54 7.95
CA ALA A 18 27.46 -21.85 6.56
C ALA A 18 27.67 -23.36 6.42
N LEU A 19 27.01 -23.99 5.43
CA LEU A 19 27.47 -25.11 4.60
C LEU A 19 26.31 -25.52 3.68
N GLY A 20 26.64 -25.73 2.41
CA GLY A 20 25.70 -25.73 1.29
C GLY A 20 24.47 -26.63 1.44
N LEU A 21 23.28 -26.05 1.25
CA LEU A 21 22.06 -26.78 0.99
C LEU A 21 21.24 -26.07 -0.09
N SER A 22 21.04 -26.81 -1.17
CA SER A 22 20.04 -26.70 -2.25
C SER A 22 18.97 -25.63 -2.10
N GLY A 23 18.80 -24.84 -3.16
CA GLY A 23 17.80 -23.78 -3.32
C GLY A 23 16.32 -24.18 -3.22
N CYS A 24 15.98 -25.42 -2.82
CA CYS A 24 14.59 -25.82 -2.53
C CYS A 24 14.10 -25.31 -1.16
N THR A 25 14.96 -25.19 -0.15
CA THR A 25 14.51 -24.89 1.23
C THR A 25 14.09 -23.42 1.44
N VAL A 26 14.69 -22.50 0.70
CA VAL A 26 14.42 -21.06 0.82
C VAL A 26 13.04 -20.71 0.26
N VAL A 27 12.64 -21.32 -0.87
CA VAL A 27 11.33 -21.08 -1.49
C VAL A 27 10.20 -21.59 -0.59
N ASP A 28 10.36 -22.77 0.00
CA ASP A 28 9.38 -23.34 0.94
C ASP A 28 9.23 -22.49 2.22
N SER A 29 10.35 -21.98 2.77
CA SER A 29 10.31 -21.09 3.93
C SER A 29 9.56 -19.78 3.63
N MET A 30 9.81 -19.18 2.47
CA MET A 30 9.16 -17.92 2.08
C MET A 30 7.67 -18.09 1.77
N GLN A 31 7.28 -19.24 1.19
CA GLN A 31 5.86 -19.57 1.02
C GLN A 31 5.18 -19.79 2.37
N LYS A 32 5.86 -20.39 3.34
CA LYS A 32 5.34 -20.56 4.71
C LYS A 32 5.14 -19.22 5.40
N ASP A 33 6.08 -18.29 5.29
CA ASP A 33 5.96 -16.93 5.83
C ASP A 33 4.78 -16.17 5.20
N LEU A 34 4.57 -16.32 3.89
CA LEU A 34 3.41 -15.77 3.19
C LEU A 34 2.09 -16.37 3.71
N GLN A 35 2.05 -17.67 4.00
CA GLN A 35 0.88 -18.31 4.58
C GLN A 35 0.62 -17.85 6.02
N VAL A 36 1.66 -17.66 6.83
CA VAL A 36 1.54 -17.11 8.19
C VAL A 36 0.97 -15.69 8.14
N VAL A 37 1.51 -14.81 7.29
CA VAL A 37 0.97 -13.44 7.14
C VAL A 37 -0.48 -13.47 6.65
N LYS A 38 -0.83 -14.34 5.70
CA LYS A 38 -2.22 -14.50 5.25
C LYS A 38 -3.15 -14.97 6.38
N GLN A 39 -2.69 -15.91 7.20
CA GLN A 39 -3.44 -16.44 8.33
C GLN A 39 -3.60 -15.38 9.43
N GLU A 40 -2.53 -14.68 9.81
CA GLU A 40 -2.57 -13.60 10.82
C GLU A 40 -3.50 -12.46 10.40
N VAL A 41 -3.43 -12.02 9.14
CA VAL A 41 -4.32 -10.96 8.63
C VAL A 41 -5.79 -11.43 8.57
N SER A 42 -6.03 -12.72 8.35
CA SER A 42 -7.41 -13.26 8.24
C SER A 42 -7.99 -13.68 9.59
N ALA A 43 -7.16 -13.94 10.60
CA ALA A 43 -7.56 -14.36 11.94
C ALA A 43 -7.84 -13.19 12.90
N LEU A 44 -7.38 -11.97 12.58
CA LEU A 44 -7.64 -10.81 13.41
C LEU A 44 -9.01 -10.21 13.12
N THR A 45 -9.90 -10.27 14.11
CA THR A 45 -11.24 -9.67 14.02
C THR A 45 -11.22 -8.21 14.45
N ALA A 46 -12.11 -7.39 13.89
CA ALA A 46 -12.19 -5.97 14.19
C ALA A 46 -12.48 -5.66 15.68
N SER A 47 -12.99 -6.63 16.45
CA SER A 47 -13.32 -6.47 17.87
C SER A 47 -12.10 -6.46 18.80
N ASP A 48 -10.92 -6.88 18.34
CA ASP A 48 -9.70 -6.94 19.16
C ASP A 48 -8.83 -5.68 19.06
N PHE A 49 -9.26 -4.69 18.26
CA PHE A 49 -8.50 -3.48 17.98
C PHE A 49 -9.09 -2.28 18.71
N VAL A 50 -8.52 -1.95 19.87
CA VAL A 50 -8.65 -0.61 20.45
C VAL A 50 -7.55 0.24 19.80
N PRO A 51 -7.88 1.20 18.91
CA PRO A 51 -6.87 2.15 18.44
C PRO A 51 -6.27 2.84 19.66
N ALA A 52 -4.95 3.01 19.69
CA ALA A 52 -4.34 3.88 20.68
C ALA A 52 -5.04 5.24 20.60
N SER A 53 -5.65 5.67 21.71
CA SER A 53 -6.27 6.99 21.83
C SER A 53 -5.30 8.03 21.29
N ALA A 54 -5.75 8.80 20.30
CA ALA A 54 -5.01 9.92 19.76
C ALA A 54 -4.72 10.91 20.90
N GLY A 55 -3.52 10.82 21.45
CA GLY A 55 -2.96 11.83 22.34
C GLY A 55 -2.99 13.16 21.61
N THR A 56 -3.68 14.11 22.22
CA THR A 56 -3.97 15.45 21.73
C THR A 56 -2.66 16.23 21.60
N ALA A 57 -2.13 16.32 20.38
CA ALA A 57 -1.28 17.41 19.90
C ALA A 57 -1.00 17.18 18.42
N SER A 58 -1.84 17.74 17.54
CA SER A 58 -1.48 17.88 16.13
C SER A 58 -0.24 18.78 16.03
N PRO A 59 0.90 18.31 15.48
CA PRO A 59 1.94 19.23 15.05
C PRO A 59 1.40 20.10 13.91
N PRO A 60 1.89 21.35 13.77
CA PRO A 60 1.40 22.26 12.74
C PRO A 60 1.61 21.63 11.36
N ARG A 61 0.55 21.73 10.54
CA ARG A 61 0.47 21.34 9.13
C ARG A 61 1.60 22.03 8.35
N GLN A 62 2.76 21.39 8.24
CA GLN A 62 3.78 21.83 7.28
C GLN A 62 3.36 21.36 5.89
N ALA A 63 2.53 22.19 5.25
CA ALA A 63 2.36 22.16 3.81
C ALA A 63 3.64 22.70 3.17
N VAL A 64 4.35 21.83 2.45
CA VAL A 64 5.40 22.25 1.50
C VAL A 64 4.71 23.05 0.40
N ALA A 65 5.28 24.21 0.07
CA ALA A 65 4.71 25.26 -0.79
C ALA A 65 3.89 24.74 -1.98
N ALA A 66 2.57 24.92 -1.90
CA ALA A 66 1.71 24.96 -3.07
C ALA A 66 1.91 26.33 -3.72
N GLN A 67 2.39 26.37 -4.96
CA GLN A 67 2.32 27.59 -5.76
C GLN A 67 0.86 27.80 -6.16
N ASP A 68 0.20 28.72 -5.45
CA ASP A 68 -1.13 29.21 -5.77
C ASP A 68 -1.06 30.10 -7.01
N SER A 69 -1.59 29.58 -8.10
CA SER A 69 -2.23 30.38 -9.15
C SER A 69 -3.55 29.69 -9.42
N ALA A 70 -4.66 30.42 -9.24
CA ALA A 70 -6.04 29.95 -9.37
C ALA A 70 -6.22 29.11 -10.66
N SER A 71 -6.08 27.80 -10.50
CA SER A 71 -6.10 26.84 -11.60
C SER A 71 -7.54 26.38 -11.78
N SER A 72 -8.15 26.74 -12.91
CA SER A 72 -9.48 26.30 -13.36
C SER A 72 -9.57 24.79 -13.65
N LYS A 73 -8.50 24.03 -13.33
CA LYS A 73 -8.43 22.61 -13.64
C LYS A 73 -9.33 21.79 -12.71
N PRO A 74 -9.98 20.74 -13.25
CA PRO A 74 -10.87 19.87 -12.50
C PRO A 74 -10.21 19.31 -11.23
N VAL A 75 -10.99 19.21 -10.16
CA VAL A 75 -10.63 18.53 -8.91
C VAL A 75 -11.55 17.33 -8.75
N ARG A 76 -11.00 16.19 -8.35
CA ARG A 76 -11.77 15.00 -8.00
C ARG A 76 -11.32 14.48 -6.65
N ASP A 77 -12.28 14.05 -5.84
CA ASP A 77 -12.00 13.28 -4.64
C ASP A 77 -11.74 11.81 -5.03
N LEU A 78 -10.53 11.33 -4.75
CA LEU A 78 -10.04 10.01 -5.13
C LEU A 78 -10.16 9.06 -3.94
N THR A 79 -10.91 7.98 -4.14
CA THR A 79 -11.36 7.12 -3.04
C THR A 79 -10.76 5.72 -3.09
N ILE A 80 -10.84 5.03 -1.97
CA ILE A 80 -10.51 3.59 -1.87
C ILE A 80 -11.39 2.77 -2.82
N ALA A 81 -12.64 3.15 -3.04
CA ALA A 81 -13.53 2.48 -4.01
C ALA A 81 -12.96 2.52 -5.43
N LEU A 82 -12.40 3.65 -5.87
CA LEU A 82 -11.74 3.76 -7.18
C LEU A 82 -10.49 2.88 -7.27
N TRP A 83 -9.65 2.89 -6.23
CA TRP A 83 -8.47 2.03 -6.16
C TRP A 83 -8.83 0.54 -6.13
N ALA A 84 -9.85 0.16 -5.36
CA ALA A 84 -10.29 -1.21 -5.19
C ALA A 84 -11.09 -1.73 -6.39
N GLY A 85 -11.75 -0.85 -7.13
CA GLY A 85 -12.66 -1.23 -8.21
C GLY A 85 -13.95 -1.88 -7.72
N ALA A 86 -14.41 -1.53 -6.52
CA ALA A 86 -15.66 -2.02 -5.98
C ALA A 86 -16.38 -0.93 -5.21
N GLU A 87 -17.69 -1.11 -5.08
CA GLU A 87 -18.47 -0.38 -4.08
C GLU A 87 -17.99 -0.74 -2.67
N THR A 88 -18.12 0.21 -1.77
CA THR A 88 -17.71 0.05 -0.38
C THR A 88 -18.92 0.17 0.53
N ASP A 89 -19.00 -0.65 1.58
CA ASP A 89 -20.20 -0.77 2.41
C ASP A 89 -20.39 0.33 3.48
N GLY A 90 -19.83 1.52 3.26
CA GLY A 90 -20.03 2.67 4.13
C GLY A 90 -19.30 3.94 3.68
N GLU A 91 -19.71 5.07 4.28
CA GLU A 91 -19.05 6.37 4.19
C GLU A 91 -18.02 6.51 5.34
N GLY A 92 -16.81 6.97 5.05
CA GLY A 92 -15.75 7.14 6.04
C GLY A 92 -14.33 6.96 5.48
N PRO A 93 -13.28 7.23 6.26
CA PRO A 93 -11.89 7.20 5.78
C PRO A 93 -11.38 5.79 5.48
N LEU A 94 -12.02 4.76 6.03
CA LEU A 94 -11.67 3.35 5.84
C LEU A 94 -12.90 2.50 5.51
N PRO A 95 -13.48 2.66 4.30
CA PRO A 95 -14.63 1.88 3.88
C PRO A 95 -14.27 0.40 3.78
N ARG A 96 -15.20 -0.53 4.06
CA ARG A 96 -14.93 -1.95 3.86
C ARG A 96 -15.02 -2.29 2.37
N VAL A 97 -14.08 -3.11 1.90
CA VAL A 97 -14.08 -3.66 0.54
C VAL A 97 -14.32 -5.16 0.67
N ARG A 98 -15.44 -5.65 0.11
CA ARG A 98 -15.76 -7.08 0.04
C ARG A 98 -15.29 -7.59 -1.31
N GLU A 99 -14.13 -8.27 -1.31
CA GLU A 99 -13.55 -9.00 -2.44
C GLU A 99 -13.86 -8.41 -3.82
N ALA A 100 -13.22 -7.29 -4.13
CA ALA A 100 -13.28 -6.71 -5.46
C ALA A 100 -12.49 -7.60 -6.43
N SER A 101 -13.13 -8.04 -7.51
CA SER A 101 -12.50 -8.64 -8.69
C SER A 101 -12.83 -7.73 -9.87
N GLY A 102 -11.90 -6.85 -10.25
CA GLY A 102 -12.10 -5.96 -11.39
C GLY A 102 -12.39 -6.77 -12.65
N SER A 103 -13.22 -6.24 -13.55
CA SER A 103 -13.53 -6.92 -14.83
C SER A 103 -12.24 -7.27 -15.60
N GLY A 104 -11.94 -8.57 -15.72
CA GLY A 104 -10.72 -9.10 -16.36
C GLY A 104 -9.48 -9.19 -15.46
N ASP A 105 -9.57 -8.74 -14.21
CA ASP A 105 -8.47 -8.68 -13.28
C ASP A 105 -8.64 -9.71 -12.15
N LYS A 106 -7.72 -10.68 -12.06
CA LYS A 106 -7.73 -11.71 -11.01
C LYS A 106 -7.29 -11.19 -9.64
N ARG A 107 -7.09 -9.87 -9.49
CA ARG A 107 -6.69 -9.26 -8.23
C ARG A 107 -7.86 -9.31 -7.26
N GLN A 108 -7.55 -9.66 -6.03
CA GLN A 108 -8.49 -9.70 -4.93
C GLN A 108 -8.12 -8.61 -3.95
N ILE A 109 -9.03 -7.68 -3.69
CA ILE A 109 -8.83 -6.59 -2.73
C ILE A 109 -9.87 -6.72 -1.62
N SER A 110 -9.42 -6.66 -0.37
CA SER A 110 -10.29 -6.73 0.81
C SER A 110 -9.72 -5.99 2.00
N GLY A 111 -10.57 -5.68 2.99
CA GLY A 111 -10.18 -5.01 4.24
C GLY A 111 -11.19 -3.92 4.63
N PRO A 112 -10.85 -3.07 5.61
CA PRO A 112 -9.58 -3.04 6.33
C PRO A 112 -9.42 -4.19 7.34
N TYR A 113 -8.17 -4.57 7.63
CA TYR A 113 -7.76 -5.51 8.66
C TYR A 113 -6.78 -4.83 9.64
N PRO A 114 -6.82 -5.15 10.94
CA PRO A 114 -5.77 -4.70 11.85
C PRO A 114 -4.44 -5.37 11.52
N TRP A 115 -3.34 -4.62 11.63
CA TRP A 115 -2.00 -5.10 11.34
C TRP A 115 -0.95 -4.34 12.14
N VAL A 116 0.21 -4.98 12.36
CA VAL A 116 1.35 -4.40 13.07
C VAL A 116 2.56 -4.41 12.15
N HIS A 117 3.17 -3.25 11.93
CA HIS A 117 4.31 -3.13 11.04
C HIS A 117 5.55 -3.82 11.63
N PRO A 118 6.19 -4.78 10.93
CA PRO A 118 7.18 -5.65 11.53
C PRO A 118 8.47 -4.93 11.97
N GLN A 119 8.82 -3.81 11.33
CA GLN A 119 10.03 -3.04 11.68
C GLN A 119 9.78 -1.86 12.62
N THR A 120 8.57 -1.30 12.66
CA THR A 120 8.29 -0.09 13.46
C THR A 120 7.41 -0.39 14.67
N GLY A 121 6.73 -1.54 14.70
CA GLY A 121 5.75 -1.90 15.73
C GLY A 121 4.45 -1.10 15.63
N GLU A 122 4.29 -0.27 14.60
CA GLU A 122 3.12 0.59 14.43
C GLU A 122 1.87 -0.24 14.15
N ARG A 123 0.79 0.04 14.90
CA ARG A 123 -0.51 -0.58 14.74
C ARG A 123 -1.34 0.24 13.76
N MET A 124 -1.88 -0.39 12.74
CA MET A 124 -2.64 0.28 11.68
C MET A 124 -3.72 -0.62 11.07
N GLN A 125 -4.64 0.01 10.35
CA GLN A 125 -5.64 -0.67 9.53
C GLN A 125 -5.13 -0.76 8.09
N VAL A 126 -5.17 -1.96 7.50
CA VAL A 126 -4.63 -2.22 6.15
C VAL A 126 -5.65 -2.86 5.22
N TYR A 127 -5.57 -2.51 3.94
CA TYR A 127 -6.20 -3.22 2.85
C TYR A 127 -5.26 -4.28 2.30
N LYS A 128 -5.76 -5.49 2.16
CA LYS A 128 -5.07 -6.61 1.56
C LYS A 128 -5.33 -6.64 0.06
N ARG A 129 -4.28 -6.80 -0.73
CA ARG A 129 -4.36 -7.06 -2.17
C ARG A 129 -3.57 -8.30 -2.54
N ILE A 130 -4.22 -9.27 -3.14
CA ILE A 130 -3.61 -10.50 -3.68
C ILE A 130 -3.66 -10.42 -5.19
N ASN A 131 -2.49 -10.51 -5.83
CA ASN A 131 -2.35 -10.55 -7.27
C ASN A 131 -1.79 -11.92 -7.68
N PRO A 132 -2.59 -12.79 -8.34
CA PRO A 132 -2.07 -14.01 -8.94
C PRO A 132 -1.08 -13.70 -10.06
N THR A 133 0.09 -14.32 -10.04
CA THR A 133 1.11 -14.22 -11.08
C THR A 133 1.53 -15.61 -11.56
N SER A 134 2.25 -15.70 -12.68
CA SER A 134 2.80 -16.98 -13.18
C SER A 134 3.79 -17.64 -12.21
N ARG A 135 4.37 -16.88 -11.26
CA ARG A 135 5.30 -17.38 -10.24
C ARG A 135 4.64 -17.67 -8.89
N GLY A 136 3.31 -17.51 -8.80
CA GLY A 136 2.55 -17.60 -7.56
C GLY A 136 1.91 -16.28 -7.17
N GLU A 137 1.39 -16.19 -5.95
CA GLU A 137 0.64 -15.03 -5.50
C GLU A 137 1.53 -13.95 -4.92
N LYS A 138 1.34 -12.72 -5.40
CA LYS A 138 1.90 -11.52 -4.78
C LYS A 138 0.91 -10.97 -3.76
N LEU A 139 1.34 -10.81 -2.51
CA LEU A 139 0.56 -10.20 -1.44
C LEU A 139 1.08 -8.80 -1.16
N GLN A 140 0.18 -7.83 -1.11
CA GLN A 140 0.50 -6.47 -0.72
C GLN A 140 -0.48 -5.97 0.33
N LEU A 141 0.01 -5.22 1.31
CA LEU A 141 -0.80 -4.53 2.30
C LEU A 141 -0.67 -3.03 2.09
N PHE A 142 -1.79 -2.32 2.25
CA PHE A 142 -1.89 -0.89 2.01
C PHE A 142 -2.56 -0.18 3.17
N ALA A 143 -2.02 0.95 3.61
CA ALA A 143 -2.61 1.79 4.64
C ALA A 143 -2.86 3.21 4.10
N VAL A 144 -3.82 3.93 4.69
CA VAL A 144 -3.96 5.36 4.45
C VAL A 144 -2.77 6.08 5.10
N THR A 145 -2.03 6.84 4.31
CA THR A 145 -0.81 7.54 4.75
C THR A 145 -0.93 9.04 4.49
N HIS A 146 0.04 9.82 5.00
CA HIS A 146 0.15 11.27 4.75
C HIS A 146 -1.14 12.05 5.05
N GLY A 147 -1.79 11.74 6.18
CA GLY A 147 -3.01 12.41 6.60
C GLY A 147 -4.19 12.25 5.65
N GLY A 148 -4.25 11.14 4.88
CA GLY A 148 -5.33 10.89 3.94
C GLY A 148 -5.03 11.29 2.50
N ALA A 149 -3.84 11.83 2.22
CA ALA A 149 -3.45 12.26 0.87
C ALA A 149 -3.04 11.09 -0.05
N ALA A 150 -2.74 9.92 0.51
CA ALA A 150 -2.34 8.75 -0.25
C ALA A 150 -2.74 7.42 0.43
N LEU A 151 -2.83 6.39 -0.39
CA LEU A 151 -2.80 5.00 0.04
C LEU A 151 -1.37 4.49 -0.18
N GLY A 152 -0.64 4.26 0.89
CA GLY A 152 0.74 3.75 0.88
C GLY A 152 0.80 2.24 0.94
N ARG A 153 1.78 1.62 0.27
CA ARG A 153 2.13 0.23 0.59
C ARG A 153 2.77 0.22 1.97
N VAL A 154 2.51 -0.83 2.75
CA VAL A 154 3.20 -1.09 4.02
C VAL A 154 3.86 -2.46 4.03
N PHE A 155 3.46 -3.35 3.10
CA PHE A 155 4.06 -4.66 2.89
C PHE A 155 3.94 -5.10 1.42
N ASP A 156 4.97 -5.73 0.86
CA ASP A 156 4.98 -6.37 -0.47
C ASP A 156 5.79 -7.67 -0.40
N ALA A 157 5.08 -8.80 -0.48
CA ALA A 157 5.65 -10.13 -0.56
C ALA A 157 5.41 -10.71 -1.96
N ARG A 158 6.48 -11.24 -2.55
CA ARG A 158 6.48 -11.79 -3.91
C ARG A 158 7.13 -13.18 -3.90
N PRO A 159 6.60 -14.14 -4.68
CA PRO A 159 7.22 -15.45 -4.78
C PRO A 159 8.69 -15.35 -5.23
N GLY A 160 9.57 -15.96 -4.45
CA GLY A 160 11.01 -16.00 -4.73
C GLY A 160 11.74 -14.66 -4.57
N GLN A 161 11.16 -13.66 -3.90
CA GLN A 161 11.84 -12.40 -3.59
C GLN A 161 11.72 -12.04 -2.10
N PRO A 162 12.73 -11.43 -1.49
CA PRO A 162 12.66 -10.97 -0.11
C PRO A 162 11.42 -10.09 0.14
N ASN A 163 10.81 -10.28 1.31
CA ASN A 163 9.69 -9.45 1.72
C ASN A 163 10.18 -8.01 1.94
N ARG A 164 9.37 -7.06 1.48
CA ARG A 164 9.61 -5.63 1.68
C ARG A 164 8.50 -5.04 2.52
N SER A 165 8.87 -4.11 3.37
CA SER A 165 7.92 -3.30 4.13
C SER A 165 8.27 -1.83 4.01
N PHE A 166 7.30 -0.98 4.29
CA PHE A 166 7.40 0.43 3.98
C PHE A 166 6.73 1.26 5.07
N LYS A 167 7.40 2.35 5.47
CA LYS A 167 6.82 3.41 6.28
C LYS A 167 6.54 4.62 5.41
N ASP A 168 5.35 5.21 5.55
CA ASP A 168 4.94 6.43 4.87
C ASP A 168 5.07 6.37 3.33
N ASP A 169 4.87 5.20 2.69
CA ASP A 169 4.79 5.14 1.22
C ASP A 169 3.56 5.89 0.70
N ALA A 170 3.57 6.25 -0.57
CA ALA A 170 2.46 6.87 -1.28
C ALA A 170 2.29 6.19 -2.63
N PHE A 171 1.42 5.17 -2.72
CA PHE A 171 1.25 4.39 -3.95
C PHE A 171 0.12 4.94 -4.83
N PHE A 172 -1.06 5.16 -4.23
CA PHE A 172 -2.23 5.70 -4.92
C PHE A 172 -2.65 7.03 -4.29
N PRO A 173 -2.97 8.07 -5.08
CA PRO A 173 -3.46 9.35 -4.54
C PRO A 173 -4.85 9.19 -3.91
N LEU A 174 -5.02 9.68 -2.70
CA LEU A 174 -6.32 9.72 -2.00
C LEU A 174 -6.72 11.16 -1.69
N GLY A 175 -8.02 11.37 -1.53
CA GLY A 175 -8.58 12.66 -1.21
C GLY A 175 -8.67 13.59 -2.43
N PRO A 176 -8.75 14.91 -2.23
CA PRO A 176 -8.87 15.87 -3.32
C PRO A 176 -7.55 15.99 -4.08
N TRP A 177 -7.63 15.74 -5.39
CA TRP A 177 -6.54 15.95 -6.33
C TRP A 177 -7.00 16.72 -7.55
N ARG A 178 -6.16 17.66 -7.99
CA ARG A 178 -6.39 18.44 -9.20
C ARG A 178 -5.69 17.82 -10.40
N GLU A 179 -6.30 17.97 -11.57
CA GLU A 179 -5.65 17.60 -12.81
C GLU A 179 -4.33 18.37 -13.02
N GLY A 180 -3.27 17.63 -13.35
CA GLY A 180 -1.92 18.15 -13.51
C GLY A 180 -1.16 18.33 -12.20
N GLU A 181 -1.78 18.13 -11.05
CA GLU A 181 -1.16 18.27 -9.74
C GLU A 181 -0.05 17.23 -9.52
N ARG A 182 0.99 17.68 -8.82
CA ARG A 182 2.15 16.88 -8.44
C ARG A 182 2.40 17.04 -6.96
N ARG A 183 2.51 15.92 -6.23
CA ARG A 183 2.96 15.92 -4.84
C ARG A 183 4.11 14.96 -4.66
N THR A 184 4.97 15.28 -3.69
CA THR A 184 6.15 14.50 -3.35
C THR A 184 6.06 14.06 -1.90
N PHE A 185 6.45 12.81 -1.64
CA PHE A 185 6.34 12.14 -0.36
C PHE A 185 7.67 11.50 0.00
N GLN A 186 8.05 11.58 1.27
CA GLN A 186 9.18 10.83 1.81
C GLN A 186 8.69 9.48 2.30
N THR A 187 9.43 8.42 1.98
CA THR A 187 9.10 7.06 2.41
C THR A 187 10.36 6.32 2.82
N VAL A 188 10.21 5.37 3.75
CA VAL A 188 11.27 4.46 4.14
C VAL A 188 10.91 3.06 3.64
N GLU A 189 11.74 2.51 2.76
CA GLU A 189 11.67 1.11 2.33
C GLU A 189 12.62 0.30 3.22
N TYR A 190 12.12 -0.77 3.84
CA TYR A 190 12.95 -1.72 4.58
C TYR A 190 13.31 -2.90 3.68
N LEU A 191 14.60 -2.99 3.34
CA LEU A 191 15.18 -4.09 2.57
C LEU A 191 15.94 -4.98 3.55
N ASP A 192 15.47 -6.22 3.75
CA ASP A 192 16.02 -7.15 4.74
C ASP A 192 16.14 -6.51 6.14
N GLY A 193 15.12 -5.73 6.51
CA GLY A 193 15.05 -4.99 7.78
C GLY A 193 15.87 -3.71 7.84
N LYS A 194 16.69 -3.40 6.83
CA LYS A 194 17.50 -2.17 6.79
C LYS A 194 16.71 -1.02 6.15
N PRO A 195 16.60 0.14 6.81
CA PRO A 195 15.86 1.27 6.28
C PRO A 195 16.62 1.95 5.13
N VAL A 196 15.90 2.26 4.06
CA VAL A 196 16.39 3.02 2.90
C VAL A 196 15.40 4.13 2.59
N ASN A 197 15.87 5.38 2.66
CA ASN A 197 15.05 6.54 2.32
C ASN A 197 14.82 6.60 0.81
N ARG A 198 13.56 6.81 0.43
CA ARG A 198 13.14 7.06 -0.95
C ARG A 198 12.28 8.31 -1.00
N THR A 199 12.20 8.88 -2.18
CA THR A 199 11.26 9.94 -2.49
C THR A 199 10.29 9.43 -3.55
N VAL A 200 8.99 9.57 -3.28
CA VAL A 200 7.93 9.22 -4.21
C VAL A 200 7.27 10.50 -4.73
N GLU A 201 7.07 10.58 -6.02
CA GLU A 201 6.31 11.63 -6.68
C GLU A 201 5.07 11.01 -7.35
N ILE A 202 3.91 11.55 -7.04
CA ILE A 202 2.66 11.26 -7.75
C ILE A 202 2.32 12.48 -8.59
N ARG A 203 2.07 12.25 -9.88
CA ARG A 203 1.57 13.28 -10.81
C ARG A 203 0.25 12.84 -11.42
N VAL A 204 -0.85 13.44 -10.97
CA VAL A 204 -2.18 13.19 -11.52
C VAL A 204 -2.27 13.88 -12.88
N LYS A 205 -2.42 13.09 -13.94
CA LYS A 205 -2.46 13.57 -15.33
C LYS A 205 -3.86 13.97 -15.74
N GLU A 206 -4.83 13.14 -15.38
CA GLU A 206 -6.25 13.28 -15.72
C GLU A 206 -7.05 12.73 -14.53
N VAL A 207 -8.01 13.50 -14.03
CA VAL A 207 -8.86 13.08 -12.90
C VAL A 207 -10.13 12.35 -13.36
N ALA A 208 -10.60 12.61 -14.57
CA ALA A 208 -11.72 11.92 -15.20
C ALA A 208 -11.57 11.92 -16.73
N ARG A 209 -11.61 10.74 -17.34
CA ARG A 209 -11.59 10.57 -18.80
C ARG A 209 -12.24 9.26 -19.22
N THR A 210 -12.62 9.17 -20.49
CA THR A 210 -12.89 7.87 -21.09
C THR A 210 -11.58 7.16 -21.44
N HIS A 211 -11.42 5.90 -21.00
CA HIS A 211 -10.31 5.03 -21.35
C HIS A 211 -10.85 3.73 -21.95
N LYS A 212 -10.71 3.54 -23.27
CA LYS A 212 -11.17 2.31 -23.96
C LYS A 212 -12.61 1.90 -23.61
N GLY A 213 -13.51 2.88 -23.50
CA GLY A 213 -14.91 2.66 -23.13
C GLY A 213 -15.19 2.72 -21.62
N ASP A 214 -14.18 2.83 -20.76
CA ASP A 214 -14.34 3.04 -19.33
C ASP A 214 -14.50 4.54 -19.03
N PRO A 215 -15.70 5.04 -18.67
CA PRO A 215 -15.88 6.43 -18.30
C PRO A 215 -15.21 6.75 -16.95
N ASP A 216 -14.95 8.03 -16.70
CA ASP A 216 -14.41 8.54 -15.43
C ASP A 216 -13.15 7.82 -14.93
N ALA A 217 -12.33 7.31 -15.85
CA ALA A 217 -11.04 6.75 -15.53
C ALA A 217 -10.07 7.87 -15.10
N MET A 218 -9.21 7.57 -14.13
CA MET A 218 -8.19 8.46 -13.61
C MET A 218 -6.81 7.95 -14.03
N ARG A 219 -5.90 8.86 -14.40
CA ARG A 219 -4.53 8.53 -14.84
C ARG A 219 -3.50 9.32 -14.04
N TYR A 220 -2.45 8.64 -13.59
CA TYR A 220 -1.31 9.28 -12.92
C TYR A 220 0.01 8.58 -13.22
N ASP A 221 1.10 9.34 -13.07
CA ASP A 221 2.45 8.78 -12.97
C ASP A 221 2.80 8.61 -11.48
N TRP A 222 3.43 7.48 -11.18
CA TRP A 222 4.10 7.18 -9.93
C TRP A 222 5.61 7.06 -10.19
N ILE A 223 6.40 7.88 -9.52
CA ILE A 223 7.84 7.95 -9.73
C ILE A 223 8.52 7.77 -8.38
N MET A 224 9.42 6.79 -8.28
CA MET A 224 10.24 6.62 -7.09
C MET A 224 11.70 6.90 -7.40
N ARG A 225 12.33 7.62 -6.47
CA ARG A 225 13.73 8.01 -6.52
C ARG A 225 14.47 7.47 -5.30
N ASP A 226 15.73 7.14 -5.50
CA ASP A 226 16.63 6.82 -4.42
C ASP A 226 17.08 8.08 -3.65
N ALA A 227 17.89 7.89 -2.61
CA ALA A 227 18.43 8.99 -1.80
C ALA A 227 19.32 9.97 -2.57
N ARG A 228 19.81 9.60 -3.77
CA ARG A 228 20.60 10.47 -4.65
C ARG A 228 19.71 11.24 -5.65
N GLY A 229 18.40 11.04 -5.60
CA GLY A 229 17.44 11.62 -6.53
C GLY A 229 17.35 10.87 -7.87
N GLN A 230 18.11 9.78 -8.04
CA GLN A 230 18.06 8.96 -9.25
C GLN A 230 16.72 8.24 -9.31
N LYS A 231 16.10 8.29 -10.49
CA LYS A 231 14.84 7.59 -10.72
C LYS A 231 15.11 6.09 -10.78
N ILE A 232 14.41 5.33 -9.93
CA ILE A 232 14.49 3.86 -9.90
C ILE A 232 13.20 3.20 -10.39
N TYR A 233 12.07 3.94 -10.35
CA TYR A 233 10.82 3.53 -10.96
C TYR A 233 10.11 4.72 -11.62
N HIS A 234 9.41 4.43 -12.71
CA HIS A 234 8.52 5.34 -13.40
C HIS A 234 7.36 4.52 -13.95
N GLU A 235 6.21 4.59 -13.31
CA GLU A 235 5.06 3.76 -13.63
C GLU A 235 3.86 4.67 -13.93
N GLU A 236 3.13 4.38 -15.00
CA GLU A 236 1.87 5.04 -15.32
C GLU A 236 0.71 4.08 -15.03
N PHE A 237 -0.28 4.57 -14.28
CA PHE A 237 -1.45 3.81 -13.89
C PHE A 237 -2.72 4.47 -14.41
N VAL A 238 -3.68 3.65 -14.82
CA VAL A 238 -5.06 4.06 -15.11
C VAL A 238 -6.02 3.23 -14.27
N TYR A 239 -6.85 3.91 -13.49
CA TYR A 239 -7.89 3.31 -12.66
C TYR A 239 -9.26 3.70 -13.17
N ALA A 240 -10.20 2.77 -13.22
CA ALA A 240 -11.58 3.04 -13.60
C ALA A 240 -12.56 2.62 -12.50
N PRO A 241 -13.66 3.36 -12.30
CA PRO A 241 -14.72 2.99 -11.36
C PRO A 241 -15.23 1.57 -11.62
N GLY A 242 -15.44 0.80 -10.55
CA GLY A 242 -15.93 -0.59 -10.63
C GLY A 242 -14.96 -1.60 -11.29
N LYS A 243 -13.75 -1.17 -11.68
CA LYS A 243 -12.78 -2.03 -12.39
C LYS A 243 -11.37 -2.01 -11.82
N SER A 244 -11.06 -1.09 -10.90
CA SER A 244 -9.71 -0.93 -10.32
C SER A 244 -8.71 -0.55 -11.42
N LEU A 245 -7.50 -1.11 -11.36
CA LEU A 245 -6.40 -0.89 -12.30
C LEU A 245 -6.70 -1.54 -13.67
N VAL A 246 -7.08 -0.70 -14.64
CA VAL A 246 -7.37 -1.12 -16.02
C VAL A 246 -6.17 -1.00 -16.96
N ARG A 247 -5.15 -0.21 -16.60
CA ARG A 247 -3.90 -0.14 -17.36
C ARG A 247 -2.70 0.17 -16.49
N PHE A 248 -1.63 -0.58 -16.70
CA PHE A 248 -0.31 -0.34 -16.17
C PHE A 248 0.68 -0.16 -17.32
N ARG A 249 1.64 0.74 -17.19
CA ARG A 249 2.76 0.88 -18.11
C ARG A 249 4.03 1.28 -17.36
N ASP A 250 5.08 0.50 -17.54
CA ASP A 250 6.43 0.91 -17.15
C ASP A 250 6.95 1.98 -18.13
N ARG A 251 7.53 3.05 -17.58
CA ARG A 251 8.04 4.23 -18.27
C ARG A 251 9.53 4.44 -17.99
N MET A 252 10.21 3.45 -17.41
CA MET A 252 11.64 3.51 -17.13
C MET A 252 12.50 3.44 -18.40
N GLY A 253 11.99 2.87 -19.50
CA GLY A 253 12.71 2.75 -20.77
C GLY A 253 13.61 1.52 -20.77
#